data_AF-A0A534KC91-F1
#
_entry.id   AF-A0A534KC91-F1
#
_cell.length_a   1.000
_cell.length_b   1.000
_cell.length_c   1.000
_cell.angle_alpha   90.00
_cell.angle_beta   90.00
_cell.angle_gamma   90.00
#
_symmetry.space_group_name_H-M   'P 1'
#
loop_
_entity.id
_entity.type
_entity.pdbx_description
1 polymer ?
#
loop_
_entity_poly.entity_id
_entity_poly.type
_entity_poly.pdbx_seq_one_letter_code
_entity_poly.pdbx_strand_id
1 'polypeptide(L)'
;MLGLTAATELVGKSKFREAVVRAEAVIESTSIGVCSTAKCFEIVEEWEARKIDFETYTRRLADALALKLVPQSDQFRRVLNAIHDLGSEWDVSASKTEQTLAARAATEGAAWCVIRSIAIRTILGEPPKVPEKDFGDLLERIVRRL
;
A
#
# COMPACT_ATOMS: atom_id res chain seq x y z
N MET A 1 -5.09 5.93 -6.54
CA MET A 1 -6.41 5.48 -7.05
C MET A 1 -6.33 4.83 -8.42
N LEU A 2 -5.78 5.48 -9.46
CA LEU A 2 -5.64 4.87 -10.79
C LEU A 2 -4.93 3.50 -10.77
N GLY A 3 -3.90 3.34 -9.93
CA GLY A 3 -3.20 2.06 -9.74
C GLY A 3 -4.09 0.93 -9.18
N LEU A 4 -5.02 1.24 -8.26
CA LEU A 4 -5.94 0.24 -7.70
C LEU A 4 -6.99 -0.18 -8.73
N THR A 5 -7.55 0.77 -9.48
CA THR A 5 -8.46 0.44 -10.58
C THR A 5 -7.77 -0.46 -11.60
N ALA A 6 -6.54 -0.13 -12.00
CA ALA A 6 -5.76 -0.98 -12.90
C ALA A 6 -5.50 -2.38 -12.30
N ALA A 7 -5.13 -2.48 -11.03
CA ALA A 7 -4.94 -3.77 -10.35
C ALA A 7 -6.21 -4.63 -10.40
N THR A 8 -7.37 -4.06 -10.05
CA THR A 8 -8.67 -4.79 -10.11
C THR A 8 -9.03 -5.27 -11.51
N GLU A 9 -8.79 -4.46 -12.54
CA GLU A 9 -9.03 -4.85 -13.93
C GLU A 9 -8.11 -6.00 -14.37
N LEU A 10 -6.85 -5.99 -13.93
CA LEU A 10 -5.88 -7.04 -14.25
C LEU A 10 -6.24 -8.37 -13.58
N VAL A 11 -6.79 -8.35 -12.36
CA VAL A 11 -7.36 -9.55 -11.72
C VAL A 11 -8.49 -10.12 -12.58
N GLY A 12 -9.45 -9.28 -13.03
CA GLY A 12 -10.54 -9.71 -13.90
C GLY A 12 -10.08 -10.30 -15.25
N LYS A 13 -8.91 -9.88 -15.73
CA LYS A 13 -8.26 -10.39 -16.96
C LYS A 13 -7.34 -11.59 -16.69
N SER A 14 -7.33 -12.15 -15.48
CA SER A 14 -6.41 -13.22 -15.05
C SER A 14 -4.92 -12.89 -15.21
N LYS A 15 -4.56 -11.59 -15.23
CA LYS A 15 -3.18 -11.09 -15.29
C LYS A 15 -2.66 -10.85 -13.87
N PHE A 16 -2.56 -11.93 -13.09
CA PHE A 16 -2.37 -11.86 -11.63
C PHE A 16 -1.06 -11.20 -11.21
N ARG A 17 0.07 -11.57 -11.83
CA ARG A 17 1.36 -10.94 -11.56
C ARG A 17 1.34 -9.43 -11.84
N GLU A 18 0.77 -9.04 -12.99
CA GLU A 18 0.62 -7.63 -13.35
C GLU A 18 -0.24 -6.89 -12.32
N ALA A 19 -1.32 -7.53 -11.82
CA ALA A 19 -2.17 -6.95 -10.78
C ALA A 19 -1.40 -6.71 -9.47
N VAL A 20 -0.59 -7.67 -9.02
CA VAL A 20 0.25 -7.52 -7.81
C VAL A 20 1.27 -6.40 -7.98
N VAL A 21 1.99 -6.33 -9.11
CA VAL A 21 2.94 -5.25 -9.38
C VAL A 21 2.26 -3.87 -9.35
N ARG A 22 0.99 -3.79 -9.77
CA ARG A 22 0.21 -2.54 -9.62
C ARG A 22 -0.18 -2.24 -8.18
N ALA A 23 -0.51 -3.25 -7.38
CA ALA A 23 -0.80 -3.08 -5.97
C ALA A 23 0.45 -2.65 -5.18
N GLU A 24 1.60 -3.24 -5.49
CA GLU A 24 2.93 -2.88 -4.97
C GLU A 24 3.24 -1.40 -5.26
N ALA A 25 3.16 -0.97 -6.52
CA ALA A 25 3.39 0.44 -6.87
C ALA A 25 2.42 1.41 -6.16
N VAL A 26 1.19 0.97 -5.86
CA VAL A 26 0.23 1.77 -5.07
C VAL A 26 0.72 1.94 -3.64
N ILE A 27 1.20 0.88 -2.99
CA ILE A 27 1.62 0.96 -1.59
C ILE A 27 2.91 1.75 -1.42
N GLU A 28 3.87 1.64 -2.35
CA GLU A 28 5.09 2.44 -2.36
C GLU A 28 4.76 3.93 -2.50
N SER A 29 3.95 4.29 -3.49
CA SER A 29 3.51 5.67 -3.67
C SER A 29 2.75 6.20 -2.44
N THR A 30 1.93 5.34 -1.82
CA THR A 30 1.17 5.68 -0.63
C THR A 30 2.08 5.93 0.57
N SER A 31 3.06 5.05 0.81
CA SER A 31 4.01 5.16 1.92
C SER A 31 4.92 6.38 1.77
N ILE A 32 5.38 6.70 0.56
CA ILE A 32 6.13 7.94 0.26
C ILE A 32 5.31 9.18 0.67
N GLY A 33 4.04 9.21 0.29
CA GLY A 33 3.17 10.32 0.66
C GLY A 33 2.93 10.42 2.18
N VAL A 34 2.94 9.30 2.90
CA VAL A 34 2.90 9.31 4.38
C VAL A 34 4.21 9.83 4.96
N CYS A 35 5.37 9.41 4.44
CA CYS A 35 6.67 9.95 4.86
C CYS A 35 6.74 11.48 4.72
N SER A 36 6.25 12.00 3.60
CA SER A 36 6.19 13.46 3.37
C SER A 36 5.39 14.17 4.46
N THR A 37 4.17 13.71 4.76
CA THR A 37 3.33 14.31 5.81
C THR A 37 3.90 14.10 7.22
N ALA A 38 4.54 12.96 7.47
CA ALA A 38 5.22 12.68 8.73
C ALA A 38 6.56 13.42 8.89
N LYS A 39 6.98 14.21 7.91
CA LYS A 39 8.25 14.96 7.91
C LYS A 39 9.46 14.02 8.14
N CYS A 40 9.45 12.87 7.48
CA CYS A 40 10.53 11.88 7.49
C CYS A 40 10.90 11.44 6.06
N PHE A 41 10.97 12.41 5.14
CA PHE A 41 11.19 12.16 3.71
C PHE A 41 12.61 11.64 3.43
N GLU A 42 13.57 11.92 4.30
CA GLU A 42 14.94 11.39 4.22
C GLU A 42 14.98 9.85 4.18
N ILE A 43 14.01 9.17 4.81
CA ILE A 43 13.91 7.71 4.78
C ILE A 43 13.57 7.22 3.35
N VAL A 44 12.76 7.99 2.60
CA VAL A 44 12.42 7.69 1.20
C VAL A 44 13.66 7.84 0.33
N GLU A 45 14.42 8.93 0.49
CA GLU A 45 15.63 9.18 -0.30
C GLU A 45 16.67 8.08 -0.12
N GLU A 46 16.84 7.57 1.11
CA GLU A 46 17.74 6.45 1.39
C GLU A 46 17.28 5.14 0.70
N TRP A 47 15.97 4.87 0.71
CA TRP A 47 15.39 3.69 0.09
C TRP A 47 15.46 3.76 -1.45
N GLU A 48 15.06 4.87 -2.06
CA GLU A 48 15.14 5.08 -3.51
C GLU A 48 16.60 5.03 -4.01
N ALA A 49 17.54 5.50 -3.19
CA ALA A 49 18.99 5.37 -3.45
C ALA A 49 19.54 3.95 -3.18
N ARG A 50 18.69 2.98 -2.84
CA ARG A 50 19.02 1.57 -2.51
C ARG A 50 20.04 1.41 -1.38
N LYS A 51 20.06 2.37 -0.44
CA LYS A 51 20.91 2.28 0.77
C LYS A 51 20.28 1.39 1.84
N ILE A 52 18.95 1.28 1.82
CA ILE A 52 18.16 0.42 2.70
C ILE A 52 17.14 -0.36 1.86
N ASP A 53 16.73 -1.53 2.34
CA ASP A 53 15.66 -2.33 1.75
C ASP A 53 14.26 -1.82 2.18
N PHE A 54 13.21 -2.38 1.54
CA PHE A 54 11.83 -1.98 1.80
C PHE A 54 11.38 -2.30 3.23
N GLU A 55 11.85 -3.41 3.80
CA GLU A 55 11.55 -3.78 5.19
C GLU A 55 12.11 -2.75 6.19
N THR A 56 13.38 -2.36 6.02
CA THR A 56 14.03 -1.33 6.84
C THR A 56 13.37 0.03 6.65
N TYR A 57 13.04 0.39 5.42
CA TYR A 57 12.29 1.60 5.08
C TYR A 57 10.95 1.66 5.83
N THR A 58 10.12 0.64 5.69
CA THR A 58 8.77 0.63 6.31
C THR A 58 8.82 0.50 7.84
N ARG A 59 9.85 -0.15 8.40
CA ARG A 59 10.11 -0.14 9.86
C ARG A 59 10.39 1.27 10.37
N ARG A 60 11.33 1.99 9.74
CA ARG A 60 11.66 3.37 10.14
C ARG A 60 10.46 4.31 9.98
N LEU A 61 9.66 4.12 8.94
CA LEU A 61 8.38 4.83 8.80
C LEU A 61 7.43 4.53 9.97
N ALA A 62 7.25 3.26 10.35
CA ALA A 62 6.40 2.88 11.46
C ALA A 62 6.85 3.47 12.79
N ASP A 63 8.17 3.51 13.04
CA ASP A 63 8.78 4.14 14.22
C ASP A 63 8.50 5.66 14.24
N ALA A 64 8.70 6.34 13.10
CA ALA A 64 8.42 7.77 12.97
C ALA A 64 6.94 8.10 13.21
N LEU A 65 6.02 7.23 12.76
CA LEU A 65 4.58 7.35 13.02
C LEU A 65 4.24 7.06 14.48
N ALA A 66 4.86 6.05 15.10
CA ALA A 66 4.65 5.71 16.50
C ALA A 66 5.08 6.84 17.44
N LEU A 67 6.20 7.51 17.16
CA LEU A 67 6.66 8.70 17.89
C LEU A 67 5.66 9.85 17.83
N LYS A 68 4.81 9.89 16.79
CA LYS A 68 3.73 10.87 16.62
C LYS A 68 2.37 10.37 17.14
N LEU A 69 2.37 9.28 17.90
CA LEU A 69 1.18 8.66 18.48
C LEU A 69 0.14 8.23 17.44
N VAL A 70 0.57 7.96 16.21
CA VAL A 70 -0.30 7.42 15.17
C VAL A 70 -0.57 5.96 15.50
N PRO A 71 -1.83 5.57 15.77
CA PRO A 71 -2.15 4.19 16.14
C PRO A 71 -1.94 3.26 14.95
N GLN A 72 -1.76 1.96 15.21
CA GLN A 72 -1.66 0.94 14.17
C GLN A 72 -0.53 1.19 13.13
N SER A 73 0.49 1.99 13.45
CA SER A 73 1.64 2.20 12.56
C SER A 73 2.33 0.87 12.21
N ASP A 74 2.43 -0.03 13.17
CA ASP A 74 3.03 -1.34 12.98
C ASP A 74 2.15 -2.28 12.13
N GLN A 75 0.82 -2.18 12.23
CA GLN A 75 -0.09 -2.89 11.33
C GLN A 75 0.01 -2.35 9.90
N PHE A 76 0.13 -1.02 9.75
CA PHE A 76 0.34 -0.39 8.45
C PHE A 76 1.61 -0.94 7.79
N ARG A 77 2.73 -1.00 8.52
CA ARG A 77 3.97 -1.64 8.08
C ARG A 77 3.79 -3.09 7.65
N ARG A 78 3.10 -3.91 8.44
CA ARG A 78 2.91 -5.34 8.12
C ARG A 78 2.17 -5.53 6.80
N VAL A 79 1.13 -4.73 6.56
CA VAL A 79 0.36 -4.82 5.30
C VAL A 79 1.19 -4.33 4.11
N LEU A 80 1.98 -3.25 4.27
CA LEU A 80 2.91 -2.80 3.23
C LEU A 80 3.87 -3.91 2.83
N ASN A 81 4.56 -4.54 3.79
CA ASN A 81 5.52 -5.60 3.49
C ASN A 81 4.84 -6.82 2.86
N ALA A 82 3.71 -7.27 3.39
CA ALA A 82 3.00 -8.42 2.83
C ALA A 82 2.64 -8.25 1.35
N ILE A 83 2.27 -7.04 0.92
CA ILE A 83 1.95 -6.76 -0.49
C ILE A 83 3.23 -6.68 -1.34
N HIS A 84 4.27 -6.05 -0.81
CA HIS A 84 5.57 -5.99 -1.47
C HIS A 84 6.16 -7.40 -1.67
N ASP A 85 6.12 -8.25 -0.65
CA ASP A 85 6.61 -9.64 -0.69
C ASP A 85 5.87 -10.46 -1.75
N LEU A 86 4.54 -10.32 -1.84
CA LEU A 86 3.76 -10.95 -2.90
C LEU A 86 4.22 -10.53 -4.31
N GLY A 87 4.72 -9.31 -4.47
CA GLY A 87 5.26 -8.79 -5.74
C GLY A 87 6.68 -9.26 -6.02
N SER A 88 7.58 -9.09 -5.05
CA SER A 88 9.01 -9.38 -5.18
C SER A 88 9.31 -10.88 -5.23
N GLU A 89 8.50 -11.70 -4.54
CA GLU A 89 8.67 -13.15 -4.45
C GLU A 89 7.64 -13.93 -5.28
N TRP A 90 7.11 -13.30 -6.34
CA TRP A 90 6.04 -13.91 -7.13
C TRP A 90 6.43 -15.28 -7.72
N ASP A 91 5.76 -16.33 -7.23
CA ASP A 91 5.92 -17.69 -7.74
C ASP A 91 5.05 -17.93 -8.98
N VAL A 92 5.68 -18.04 -10.14
CA VAL A 92 5.01 -18.36 -11.41
C VAL A 92 4.54 -19.82 -11.50
N SER A 93 5.08 -20.71 -10.67
CA SER A 93 4.76 -22.14 -10.63
C SER A 93 3.56 -22.47 -9.72
N ALA A 94 3.17 -21.52 -8.86
CA ALA A 94 2.01 -21.63 -7.99
C ALA A 94 0.72 -21.92 -8.78
N SER A 95 -0.26 -22.55 -8.10
CA SER A 95 -1.53 -22.87 -8.72
C SER A 95 -2.29 -21.61 -9.16
N LYS A 96 -3.15 -21.71 -10.19
CA LYS A 96 -3.99 -20.58 -10.61
C LYS A 96 -4.83 -20.01 -9.46
N THR A 97 -5.33 -20.88 -8.57
CA THR A 97 -6.09 -20.48 -7.39
C THR A 97 -5.26 -19.65 -6.44
N GLU A 98 -4.04 -20.09 -6.14
CA GLU A 98 -3.11 -19.39 -5.26
C GLU A 98 -2.70 -18.03 -5.85
N GLN A 99 -2.35 -17.98 -7.14
CA GLN A 99 -2.06 -16.72 -7.83
C GLN A 99 -3.26 -15.76 -7.82
N THR A 100 -4.48 -16.28 -7.96
CA THR A 100 -5.70 -15.47 -7.88
C THR A 100 -5.88 -14.88 -6.48
N LEU A 101 -5.71 -15.71 -5.43
CA LEU A 101 -5.82 -15.28 -4.04
C LEU A 101 -4.75 -14.25 -3.69
N ALA A 102 -3.50 -14.47 -4.11
CA ALA A 102 -2.40 -13.53 -3.92
C ALA A 102 -2.70 -12.16 -4.57
N ALA A 103 -3.16 -12.15 -5.82
CA ALA A 103 -3.49 -10.90 -6.51
C ALA A 103 -4.66 -10.14 -5.87
N ARG A 104 -5.67 -10.86 -5.39
CA ARG A 104 -6.79 -10.26 -4.66
C ARG A 104 -6.34 -9.71 -3.30
N ALA A 105 -5.61 -10.49 -2.53
CA ALA A 105 -5.07 -10.08 -1.23
C ALA A 105 -4.17 -8.84 -1.36
N ALA A 106 -3.28 -8.80 -2.36
CA ALA A 106 -2.44 -7.65 -2.64
C ALA A 106 -3.29 -6.40 -2.97
N THR A 107 -4.31 -6.55 -3.81
CA THR A 107 -5.17 -5.44 -4.24
C THR A 107 -6.02 -4.89 -3.08
N GLU A 108 -6.62 -5.77 -2.27
CA GLU A 108 -7.40 -5.38 -1.09
C GLU A 108 -6.52 -4.76 -0.01
N GLY A 109 -5.34 -5.35 0.25
CA GLY A 109 -4.35 -4.79 1.17
C GLY A 109 -3.90 -3.40 0.74
N ALA A 110 -3.64 -3.19 -0.57
CA ALA A 110 -3.23 -1.90 -1.09
C ALA A 110 -4.35 -0.86 -0.94
N ALA A 111 -5.62 -1.25 -1.14
CA ALA A 111 -6.76 -0.39 -0.88
C ALA A 111 -6.86 0.00 0.62
N TRP A 112 -6.63 -0.95 1.52
CA TRP A 112 -6.57 -0.69 2.95
C TRP A 112 -5.41 0.27 3.32
N CYS A 113 -4.23 0.12 2.71
CA CYS A 113 -3.12 1.06 2.91
C CYS A 113 -3.47 2.48 2.43
N VAL A 114 -4.16 2.61 1.30
CA VAL A 114 -4.61 3.93 0.80
C VAL A 114 -5.55 4.59 1.79
N ILE A 115 -6.59 3.90 2.28
CA ILE A 115 -7.52 4.51 3.25
C ILE A 115 -6.83 4.81 4.58
N ARG A 116 -5.93 3.92 5.04
CA ARG A 116 -5.15 4.15 6.25
C ARG A 116 -4.26 5.38 6.13
N SER A 117 -3.66 5.63 4.96
CA SER A 117 -2.85 6.82 4.72
C SER A 117 -3.62 8.13 4.91
N ILE A 118 -4.92 8.14 4.57
CA ILE A 118 -5.80 9.30 4.77
C ILE A 118 -5.98 9.55 6.26
N ALA A 119 -6.33 8.51 7.02
CA ALA A 119 -6.48 8.61 8.47
C ALA A 119 -5.18 9.08 9.14
N ILE A 120 -4.03 8.56 8.71
CA ILE A 120 -2.71 8.99 9.20
C ILE A 120 -2.50 10.49 8.95
N ARG A 121 -2.72 10.96 7.72
CA ARG A 121 -2.54 12.36 7.36
C ARG A 121 -3.48 13.29 8.12
N THR A 122 -4.72 12.87 8.34
CA THR A 122 -5.68 13.59 9.19
C THR A 122 -5.17 13.71 10.63
N ILE A 123 -4.66 12.63 11.23
CA ILE A 123 -4.08 12.64 12.58
C ILE A 123 -2.88 13.58 12.67
N LEU A 124 -2.08 13.65 11.61
CA LEU A 124 -0.90 14.52 11.51
C LEU A 124 -1.24 15.98 11.19
N GLY A 125 -2.53 16.33 11.06
CA GLY A 125 -2.99 17.70 10.84
C GLY A 125 -2.95 18.16 9.38
N GLU A 126 -2.73 17.25 8.43
CA GLU A 126 -2.71 17.53 6.99
C GLU A 126 -3.76 16.68 6.24
N PRO A 127 -5.07 16.81 6.57
CA PRO A 127 -6.09 16.00 5.93
C PRO A 127 -6.13 16.23 4.40
N PRO A 128 -6.36 15.18 3.59
CA PRO A 128 -6.59 15.34 2.17
C PRO A 128 -7.80 16.23 1.88
N LYS A 129 -7.80 16.87 0.70
CA LYS A 129 -8.92 17.74 0.27
C LYS A 129 -10.26 17.02 0.13
N VAL A 130 -10.22 15.71 -0.12
CA VAL A 130 -11.41 14.87 -0.25
C VAL A 130 -11.67 14.15 1.08
N PRO A 131 -12.90 14.17 1.61
CA PRO A 131 -13.24 13.52 2.87
C PRO A 131 -12.92 12.02 2.88
N GLU A 132 -12.56 11.50 4.05
CA GLU A 132 -12.25 10.07 4.24
C GLU A 132 -13.41 9.16 3.85
N LYS A 133 -14.66 9.55 4.15
CA LYS A 133 -15.86 8.79 3.79
C LYS A 133 -15.99 8.60 2.27
N ASP A 134 -15.83 9.68 1.51
CA ASP A 134 -15.97 9.65 0.05
C ASP A 134 -14.88 8.78 -0.59
N PHE A 135 -13.67 8.78 0.00
CA PHE A 135 -12.60 7.87 -0.37
C PHE A 135 -12.93 6.41 -0.05
N GLY A 136 -13.51 6.14 1.13
CA GLY A 136 -13.95 4.80 1.52
C GLY A 136 -14.95 4.21 0.55
N ASP A 137 -16.01 4.97 0.22
CA ASP A 137 -17.05 4.56 -0.73
C ASP A 137 -16.45 4.26 -2.12
N LEU A 138 -15.47 5.05 -2.55
CA LEU A 138 -14.81 4.87 -3.84
C LEU A 138 -13.90 3.63 -3.85
N LEU A 139 -13.10 3.42 -2.80
CA LEU A 139 -12.25 2.23 -2.66
C LEU A 139 -13.08 0.96 -2.59
N GLU A 140 -14.19 0.98 -1.85
CA GLU A 140 -15.10 -0.16 -1.75
C GLU A 140 -15.69 -0.52 -3.12
N ARG A 141 -16.11 0.49 -3.92
CA ARG A 141 -16.59 0.26 -5.29
C ARG A 141 -15.53 -0.30 -6.23
N ILE A 142 -14.25 0.03 -6.01
CA ILE A 142 -13.13 -0.50 -6.79
C ILE A 142 -12.92 -1.97 -6.41
N VAL A 143 -12.76 -2.25 -5.11
CA VAL A 143 -12.45 -3.58 -4.58
C VAL A 143 -13.59 -4.59 -4.80
N ARG A 144 -14.86 -4.16 -4.74
CA ARG A 144 -16.03 -5.01 -5.03
C ARG A 144 -16.05 -5.63 -6.45
N ARG A 145 -15.14 -5.21 -7.34
CA ARG A 145 -14.99 -5.74 -8.70
C ARG A 145 -14.04 -6.94 -8.80
N LEU A 146 -13.37 -7.30 -7.70
CA LEU A 146 -12.54 -8.52 -7.57
C LEU A 146 -13.40 -9.78 -7.48
#